data_AF-A0A164MF55-F1
#
_entry.id   AF-A0A164MF55-F1
#
_cell.length_a   1.000
_cell.length_b   1.000
_cell.length_c   1.000
_cell.angle_alpha   90.00
_cell.angle_beta   90.00
_cell.angle_gamma   90.00
#
_symmetry.space_group_name_H-M   'P 1'
#
loop_
_entity.id
_entity.type
_entity.pdbx_description
1 polymer ?
#
loop_
_entity_poly.entity_id
_entity_poly.type
_entity_poly.pdbx_seq_one_letter_code
_entity_poly.pdbx_strand_id
1 'polypeptide(L)'
;MIGISCVIEEQGLFKNALESNSKELLSNASIDIHFDKFDFDNNTFIDFVDYLDFQEYQKYIFIVSGSLERIYKLVGFLEKEVEGTEFYIVNDNLEMKHGNLELLDVLQPLKGKFQIDQEKMKMTHLLYLRNGLMSLFSGVYPHTINKNLLKHLYMDNSKNIKSINAEVYYNMAINSSIFIDQSSEEVEFEADSLKQVPNIILFNNTLTNFQKEDLISVDKDEFDTLISKFKQTSVVENMQSKKAIFDYASLTETITNNRLFFFSDGIFNDYMKENLVSRNINLSYFDILSKYQTNNGEQDKYDSVIKSIFPLIFNLSSSFKGDETTFITPYTKNTLDPLIDTIVEFKLIGIKNNKGSFVYNIQTNKIFETNATFLEILEADQKNNHNFLKERFNEQYDEILNEYKGLVENA
;
A
#
# COMPACT_ATOMS: atom_id res chain seq x y z
N MET A 1 -6.18 34.44 5.34
CA MET A 1 -6.63 33.45 4.34
C MET A 1 -7.25 32.25 5.05
N ILE A 2 -8.30 31.64 4.49
CA ILE A 2 -8.95 30.45 5.07
C ILE A 2 -8.70 29.23 4.17
N GLY A 3 -8.10 28.17 4.71
CA GLY A 3 -7.99 26.88 4.06
C GLY A 3 -9.19 25.99 4.41
N ILE A 4 -9.72 25.23 3.45
CA ILE A 4 -10.80 24.26 3.64
C ILE A 4 -10.40 22.92 3.04
N SER A 5 -10.40 21.87 3.84
CA SER A 5 -10.25 20.49 3.37
C SER A 5 -11.54 19.71 3.62
N CYS A 6 -12.03 19.04 2.57
CA CYS A 6 -13.17 18.12 2.67
C CYS A 6 -12.62 16.70 2.80
N VAL A 7 -12.83 16.07 3.96
CA VAL A 7 -12.24 14.78 4.31
C VAL A 7 -13.32 13.77 4.66
N ILE A 8 -13.15 12.53 4.21
CA ILE A 8 -13.86 11.37 4.74
C ILE A 8 -12.92 10.64 5.67
N GLU A 9 -13.36 10.42 6.92
CA GLU A 9 -12.69 9.53 7.87
C GLU A 9 -13.51 8.25 8.02
N GLU A 10 -12.94 7.13 7.59
CA GLU A 10 -13.53 5.81 7.77
C GLU A 10 -12.49 4.93 8.43
N GLN A 11 -12.80 4.38 9.63
CA GLN A 11 -11.88 3.48 10.36
C GLN A 11 -10.46 4.07 10.52
N GLY A 12 -10.38 5.39 10.71
CA GLY A 12 -9.14 6.15 10.84
C GLY A 12 -8.43 6.52 9.53
N LEU A 13 -8.80 6.00 8.36
CA LEU A 13 -8.18 6.46 7.11
C LEU A 13 -8.80 7.76 6.64
N PHE A 14 -7.95 8.72 6.25
CA PHE A 14 -8.40 9.97 5.64
C PHE A 14 -8.40 9.88 4.13
N LYS A 15 -9.46 10.37 3.50
CA LYS A 15 -9.55 10.55 2.05
C LYS A 15 -10.05 11.93 1.71
N ASN A 16 -9.42 12.57 0.74
CA ASN A 16 -9.95 13.79 0.16
C ASN A 16 -11.27 13.48 -0.55
N ALA A 17 -12.34 14.17 -0.14
CA ALA A 17 -13.63 14.11 -0.80
C ALA A 17 -13.68 15.07 -1.99
N LEU A 18 -14.47 14.71 -3.00
CA LEU A 18 -14.82 15.66 -4.05
C LEU A 18 -15.82 16.66 -3.50
N GLU A 19 -15.39 17.91 -3.47
CA GLU A 19 -16.20 19.05 -3.12
C GLU A 19 -17.03 19.43 -4.36
N SER A 20 -18.34 19.11 -4.33
CA SER A 20 -19.23 19.23 -5.50
C SER A 20 -19.36 20.68 -5.98
N ASN A 21 -20.28 21.46 -5.39
CA ASN A 21 -20.54 22.85 -5.77
C ASN A 21 -20.01 23.85 -4.74
N SER A 22 -19.29 23.40 -3.71
CA SER A 22 -18.87 24.23 -2.57
C SER A 22 -17.97 25.39 -2.97
N LYS A 23 -17.07 25.18 -3.95
CA LYS A 23 -16.23 26.24 -4.53
C LYS A 23 -17.06 27.37 -5.12
N GLU A 24 -18.06 27.04 -5.93
CA GLU A 24 -18.97 28.03 -6.52
C GLU A 24 -19.81 28.73 -5.46
N LEU A 25 -20.33 27.98 -4.49
CA LEU A 25 -21.18 28.51 -3.42
C LEU A 25 -20.44 29.48 -2.49
N LEU A 26 -19.12 29.32 -2.33
CA LEU A 26 -18.27 30.19 -1.50
C LEU A 26 -17.53 31.27 -2.28
N SER A 27 -17.55 31.24 -3.61
CA SER A 27 -16.84 32.20 -4.48
C SER A 27 -17.29 33.66 -4.33
N ASN A 28 -18.49 33.91 -3.78
CA ASN A 28 -19.03 35.24 -3.53
C ASN A 28 -18.71 35.81 -2.14
N ALA A 29 -18.00 35.05 -1.29
CA ALA A 29 -17.58 35.54 0.01
C ALA A 29 -16.51 36.63 -0.16
N SER A 30 -16.56 37.71 0.63
CA SER A 30 -15.51 38.75 0.67
C SER A 30 -14.22 38.28 1.36
N ILE A 31 -14.07 36.97 1.55
CA ILE A 31 -13.02 36.32 2.32
C ILE A 31 -12.26 35.40 1.36
N ASP A 32 -10.94 35.44 1.43
CA ASP A 32 -10.06 34.59 0.63
C ASP A 32 -10.10 33.14 1.14
N ILE A 33 -10.78 32.27 0.39
CA ILE A 33 -11.04 30.86 0.72
C ILE A 33 -10.35 29.96 -0.31
N HIS A 34 -9.52 29.04 0.17
CA HIS A 34 -8.82 28.06 -0.64
C HIS A 34 -9.27 26.66 -0.26
N PHE A 35 -9.65 25.87 -1.26
CA PHE A 35 -9.95 24.46 -1.07
C PHE A 35 -8.68 23.66 -1.28
N ASP A 36 -8.26 22.97 -0.23
CA ASP A 36 -7.02 22.24 -0.15
C ASP A 36 -7.25 20.72 -0.29
N LYS A 37 -6.30 20.07 -0.94
CA LYS A 37 -6.26 18.62 -1.23
C LYS A 37 -4.86 18.09 -0.93
N PHE A 38 -4.47 18.17 0.33
CA PHE A 38 -3.21 17.59 0.80
C PHE A 38 -3.20 16.06 0.59
N ASP A 39 -2.11 15.51 0.08
CA ASP A 39 -1.98 14.06 -0.13
C ASP A 39 -1.59 13.36 1.17
N PHE A 40 -2.61 12.84 1.88
CA PHE A 40 -2.45 12.11 3.14
C PHE A 40 -1.74 10.75 3.00
N ASP A 41 -1.66 10.19 1.79
CA ASP A 41 -1.00 8.91 1.58
C ASP A 41 0.52 9.09 1.45
N ASN A 42 1.01 10.08 0.71
CA ASN A 42 2.45 10.17 0.41
C ASN A 42 3.23 11.22 1.21
N ASN A 43 2.57 11.93 2.14
CA ASN A 43 3.21 12.94 2.97
C ASN A 43 3.04 12.62 4.46
N THR A 44 4.03 13.04 5.24
CA THR A 44 4.09 12.90 6.69
C THR A 44 3.31 13.98 7.42
N PHE A 45 3.20 13.86 8.75
CA PHE A 45 2.62 14.93 9.56
C PHE A 45 3.49 16.19 9.53
N ILE A 46 4.82 16.03 9.53
CA ILE A 46 5.76 17.16 9.43
C ILE A 46 5.65 17.85 8.06
N ASP A 47 5.54 17.08 6.96
CA ASP A 47 5.31 17.66 5.63
C ASP A 47 4.02 18.50 5.59
N PHE A 48 3.01 18.13 6.38
CA PHE A 48 1.77 18.90 6.47
C PHE A 48 1.92 20.18 7.30
N VAL A 49 2.70 20.15 8.37
CA VAL A 49 3.08 21.35 9.13
C VAL A 49 3.81 22.33 8.22
N ASP A 50 4.88 21.88 7.55
CA ASP A 50 5.67 22.69 6.62
C ASP A 50 4.80 23.26 5.49
N TYR A 51 3.86 22.46 4.98
CA TYR A 51 2.91 22.90 3.97
C TYR A 51 1.99 24.00 4.50
N LEU A 52 1.40 23.85 5.68
CA LEU A 52 0.47 24.83 6.27
C LEU A 52 1.18 26.15 6.60
N ASP A 53 2.41 26.07 7.13
CA ASP A 53 3.26 27.24 7.38
C ASP A 53 3.56 27.99 6.08
N PHE A 54 3.87 27.27 5.00
CA PHE A 54 4.11 27.87 3.68
C PHE A 54 2.84 28.51 3.09
N GLN A 55 1.66 27.94 3.33
CA GLN A 55 0.42 28.54 2.87
C GLN A 55 0.04 29.79 3.68
N GLU A 56 0.53 29.98 4.91
CA GLU A 56 0.18 31.13 5.76
C GLU A 56 -1.34 31.27 6.00
N TYR A 57 -2.03 30.14 6.17
CA TYR A 57 -3.45 30.16 6.54
C TYR A 57 -3.63 30.79 7.92
N GLN A 58 -4.66 31.62 8.09
CA GLN A 58 -5.05 32.13 9.41
C GLN A 58 -6.01 31.16 10.09
N LYS A 59 -6.83 30.49 9.30
CA LYS A 59 -7.87 29.56 9.72
C LYS A 59 -7.87 28.37 8.78
N TYR A 60 -7.94 27.15 9.32
CA TYR A 60 -8.03 25.94 8.53
C TYR A 60 -9.23 25.09 8.99
N ILE A 61 -10.12 24.78 8.06
CA ILE A 61 -11.38 24.08 8.32
C ILE A 61 -11.32 22.69 7.72
N PHE A 62 -11.46 21.66 8.55
CA PHE A 62 -11.76 20.31 8.12
C PHE A 62 -13.28 20.12 8.10
N ILE A 63 -13.85 19.89 6.92
CA ILE A 63 -15.23 19.42 6.76
C ILE A 63 -15.17 17.89 6.66
N VAL A 64 -15.65 17.20 7.69
CA VAL A 64 -15.42 15.77 7.88
C VAL A 64 -16.71 14.97 7.80
N SER A 65 -16.69 13.93 7.00
CA SER A 65 -17.74 12.92 6.92
C SER A 65 -17.25 11.60 7.53
N GLY A 66 -18.13 10.91 8.28
CA GLY A 66 -17.82 9.61 8.89
C GLY A 66 -17.41 9.73 10.36
N SER A 67 -16.36 9.02 10.75
CA SER A 67 -15.79 9.11 12.11
C SER A 67 -15.16 10.49 12.35
N LEU A 68 -15.05 10.89 13.61
CA LEU A 68 -14.30 12.10 14.00
C LEU A 68 -13.11 11.77 14.92
N GLU A 69 -12.90 10.50 15.27
CA GLU A 69 -11.96 10.11 16.32
C GLU A 69 -10.52 10.48 15.98
N ARG A 70 -10.10 10.27 14.74
CA ARG A 70 -8.71 10.49 14.34
C ARG A 70 -8.45 11.93 13.92
N ILE A 71 -9.42 12.60 13.29
CA ILE A 71 -9.26 14.00 12.89
C ILE A 71 -9.04 14.90 14.10
N TYR A 72 -9.68 14.62 15.24
CA TYR A 72 -9.38 15.32 16.49
C TYR A 72 -7.91 15.18 16.92
N LYS A 73 -7.31 14.00 16.73
CA LYS A 73 -5.89 13.79 17.06
C LYS A 73 -4.97 14.53 16.09
N LEU A 74 -5.29 14.52 14.80
CA LEU A 74 -4.55 15.28 13.79
C LEU A 74 -4.62 16.78 14.11
N VAL A 75 -5.81 17.32 14.34
CA VAL A 75 -5.97 18.74 14.70
C VAL A 75 -5.24 19.08 16.00
N GLY A 76 -5.36 18.24 17.04
CA GLY A 76 -4.63 18.46 18.29
C GLY A 76 -3.11 18.34 18.18
N PHE A 77 -2.59 17.67 17.14
CA PHE A 77 -1.18 17.72 16.77
C PHE A 77 -0.84 19.04 16.05
N LEU A 78 -1.62 19.41 15.02
CA LEU A 78 -1.38 20.63 14.25
C LEU A 78 -1.46 21.90 15.11
N GLU A 79 -2.37 21.96 16.07
CA GLU A 79 -2.48 23.08 17.02
C GLU A 79 -1.25 23.27 17.91
N LYS A 80 -0.42 22.23 18.07
CA LYS A 80 0.83 22.31 18.83
C LYS A 80 2.01 22.72 17.97
N GLU A 81 2.03 22.27 16.72
CA GLU A 81 3.18 22.41 15.82
C GLU A 81 3.07 23.61 14.87
N VAL A 82 1.86 24.03 14.50
CA VAL A 82 1.62 25.16 13.58
C VAL A 82 1.29 26.42 14.37
N GLU A 83 2.15 27.43 14.29
CA GLU A 83 1.92 28.71 14.96
C GLU A 83 0.99 29.62 14.13
N GLY A 84 0.06 30.32 14.79
CA GLY A 84 -0.74 31.37 14.16
C GLY A 84 -1.92 30.92 13.28
N THR A 85 -2.12 29.61 13.10
CA THR A 85 -3.29 29.04 12.43
C THR A 85 -4.32 28.54 13.44
N GLU A 86 -5.56 28.97 13.31
CA GLU A 86 -6.69 28.40 14.09
C GLU A 86 -7.35 27.25 13.33
N PHE A 87 -7.52 26.09 13.99
CA PHE A 87 -8.09 24.90 13.38
C PHE A 87 -9.54 24.66 13.77
N TYR A 88 -10.33 24.15 12.82
CA TYR A 88 -11.77 23.93 12.98
C TYR A 88 -12.16 22.57 12.40
N ILE A 89 -13.05 21.83 13.09
CA ILE A 89 -13.62 20.57 12.60
C ILE A 89 -15.12 20.67 12.52
N VAL A 90 -15.66 20.62 11.31
CA VAL A 90 -17.09 20.69 11.02
C VAL A 90 -17.53 19.32 10.50
N ASN A 91 -18.69 18.80 10.89
CA ASN A 91 -19.20 17.56 10.27
C ASN A 91 -19.85 17.81 8.90
N ASP A 92 -20.25 16.74 8.23
CA ASP A 92 -20.96 16.74 6.95
C ASP A 92 -22.30 17.51 6.95
N ASN A 93 -22.91 17.67 8.13
CA ASN A 93 -24.10 18.49 8.35
C ASN A 93 -23.79 19.97 8.65
N LEU A 94 -22.53 20.37 8.52
CA LEU A 94 -22.02 21.71 8.83
C LEU A 94 -22.16 22.14 10.29
N GLU A 95 -22.21 21.17 11.20
CA GLU A 95 -22.22 21.42 12.64
C GLU A 95 -20.80 21.52 13.18
N MET A 96 -20.57 22.52 14.02
CA MET A 96 -19.26 22.72 14.64
C MET A 96 -18.95 21.61 15.65
N LYS A 97 -17.79 20.97 15.50
CA LYS A 97 -17.28 19.90 16.39
C LYS A 97 -16.00 20.31 17.14
N HIS A 98 -15.22 21.23 16.57
CA HIS A 98 -14.01 21.81 17.18
C HIS A 98 -13.77 23.25 16.73
N GLY A 99 -13.41 24.15 17.64
CA GLY A 99 -13.18 25.58 17.35
C GLY A 99 -14.37 26.49 17.70
N ASN A 100 -14.30 27.75 17.26
CA ASN A 100 -15.27 28.80 17.57
C ASN A 100 -16.47 28.85 16.58
N LEU A 101 -17.67 29.12 17.12
CA LEU A 101 -18.94 29.23 16.39
C LEU A 101 -19.01 30.40 15.40
N GLU A 102 -18.22 31.46 15.59
CA GLU A 102 -18.25 32.66 14.72
C GLU A 102 -17.94 32.35 13.24
N LEU A 103 -17.29 31.21 12.97
CA LEU A 103 -16.95 30.78 11.62
C LEU A 103 -18.11 30.10 10.87
N LEU A 104 -19.21 29.76 11.56
CA LEU A 104 -20.41 29.21 10.91
C LEU A 104 -20.99 30.15 9.86
N ASP A 105 -20.82 31.46 10.02
CA ASP A 105 -21.30 32.47 9.06
C ASP A 105 -20.63 32.33 7.68
N VAL A 106 -19.34 31.95 7.64
CA VAL A 106 -18.61 31.70 6.39
C VAL A 106 -19.17 30.47 5.67
N LEU A 107 -19.66 29.48 6.43
CA LEU A 107 -20.19 28.22 5.90
C LEU A 107 -21.70 28.24 5.63
N GLN A 108 -22.43 29.29 6.03
CA GLN A 108 -23.87 29.42 5.76
C GLN A 108 -24.27 29.17 4.30
N PRO A 109 -23.52 29.66 3.28
CA PRO A 109 -23.87 29.42 1.88
C PRO A 109 -23.94 27.94 1.49
N LEU A 110 -23.24 27.08 2.24
CA LEU A 110 -23.19 25.63 2.03
C LEU A 110 -24.38 24.89 2.67
N LYS A 111 -25.06 25.50 3.64
CA LYS A 111 -26.12 24.85 4.43
C LYS A 111 -27.28 24.36 3.57
N GLY A 112 -27.57 23.05 3.66
CA GLY A 112 -28.63 22.39 2.89
C GLY A 112 -28.34 22.18 1.41
N LYS A 113 -27.15 22.58 0.93
CA LYS A 113 -26.71 22.43 -0.48
C LYS A 113 -25.42 21.61 -0.60
N PHE A 114 -24.64 21.52 0.46
CA PHE A 114 -23.41 20.77 0.52
C PHE A 114 -23.67 19.28 0.66
N GLN A 115 -22.98 18.50 -0.17
CA GLN A 115 -22.98 17.04 -0.10
C GLN A 115 -21.58 16.53 -0.40
N ILE A 116 -21.14 15.58 0.42
CA ILE A 116 -19.93 14.79 0.21
C ILE A 116 -20.34 13.51 -0.51
N ASP A 117 -19.71 13.20 -1.64
CA ASP A 117 -19.91 11.93 -2.35
C ASP A 117 -19.25 10.77 -1.57
N GLN A 118 -20.09 9.93 -0.95
CA GLN A 118 -19.65 8.80 -0.11
C GLN A 118 -19.71 7.43 -0.82
N GLU A 119 -20.42 7.29 -1.95
CA GLU A 119 -20.84 5.96 -2.45
C GLU A 119 -19.70 5.12 -3.03
N LYS A 120 -18.67 5.75 -3.62
CA LYS A 120 -17.56 5.01 -4.25
C LYS A 120 -16.53 4.45 -3.27
N MET A 121 -16.61 4.76 -1.97
CA MET A 121 -15.42 4.67 -1.09
C MET A 121 -15.42 3.56 -0.03
N LYS A 122 -16.58 3.11 0.48
CA LYS A 122 -16.66 2.17 1.62
C LYS A 122 -15.95 0.82 1.41
N MET A 123 -16.08 0.22 0.22
CA MET A 123 -15.48 -1.09 -0.07
C MET A 123 -13.94 -1.06 -0.18
N THR A 124 -13.34 0.11 -0.38
CA THR A 124 -11.88 0.22 -0.59
C THR A 124 -11.08 0.23 0.71
N HIS A 125 -11.71 0.56 1.85
CA HIS A 125 -11.01 0.79 3.11
C HIS A 125 -10.43 -0.50 3.73
N LEU A 126 -11.26 -1.52 3.93
CA LEU A 126 -10.81 -2.78 4.53
C LEU A 126 -9.70 -3.45 3.69
N LEU A 127 -9.79 -3.30 2.37
CA LEU A 127 -8.75 -3.76 1.46
C LEU A 127 -7.45 -2.96 1.64
N TYR A 128 -7.52 -1.63 1.82
CA TYR A 128 -6.36 -0.79 2.09
C TYR A 128 -5.61 -1.26 3.34
N LEU A 129 -6.30 -1.39 4.48
CA LEU A 129 -5.64 -1.81 5.72
C LEU A 129 -5.08 -3.23 5.64
N ARG A 130 -5.81 -4.16 5.01
CA ARG A 130 -5.33 -5.52 4.79
C ARG A 130 -4.08 -5.56 3.92
N ASN A 131 -4.06 -4.79 2.83
CA ASN A 131 -2.89 -4.68 1.96
C ASN A 131 -1.72 -4.01 2.69
N GLY A 132 -2.01 -3.03 3.56
CA GLY A 132 -1.03 -2.41 4.45
C GLY A 132 -0.37 -3.43 5.38
N LEU A 133 -1.16 -4.28 6.06
CA LEU A 133 -0.60 -5.37 6.88
C LEU A 133 0.20 -6.38 6.06
N MET A 134 -0.29 -6.76 4.87
CA MET A 134 0.47 -7.66 3.99
C MET A 134 1.81 -7.03 3.59
N SER A 135 1.83 -5.73 3.30
CA SER A 135 3.06 -4.98 2.98
C SER A 135 3.97 -4.86 4.20
N LEU A 136 3.41 -4.63 5.40
CA LEU A 136 4.15 -4.61 6.66
C LEU A 136 4.89 -5.94 6.87
N PHE A 137 4.23 -7.09 6.74
CA PHE A 137 4.88 -8.37 7.03
C PHE A 137 5.75 -8.92 5.89
N SER A 138 5.44 -8.62 4.63
CA SER A 138 6.27 -9.06 3.48
C SER A 138 7.40 -8.08 3.14
N GLY A 139 7.23 -6.79 3.42
CA GLY A 139 8.12 -5.72 2.97
C GLY A 139 7.90 -5.32 1.51
N VAL A 140 6.87 -5.85 0.83
CA VAL A 140 6.58 -5.53 -0.58
C VAL A 140 5.62 -4.34 -0.63
N TYR A 141 6.13 -3.20 -1.10
CA TYR A 141 5.36 -1.96 -1.27
C TYR A 141 5.21 -1.59 -2.75
N PRO A 142 4.08 -0.97 -3.14
CA PRO A 142 3.93 -0.38 -4.47
C PRO A 142 5.05 0.61 -4.80
N HIS A 143 5.52 0.61 -6.04
CA HIS A 143 6.57 1.53 -6.51
C HIS A 143 6.20 3.02 -6.43
N THR A 144 4.90 3.33 -6.31
CA THR A 144 4.40 4.70 -6.13
C THR A 144 4.67 5.25 -4.72
N ILE A 145 4.95 4.39 -3.75
CA ILE A 145 5.28 4.80 -2.39
C ILE A 145 6.76 5.14 -2.33
N ASN A 146 7.07 6.33 -1.82
CA ASN A 146 8.45 6.75 -1.56
C ASN A 146 9.13 5.75 -0.60
N LYS A 147 10.27 5.19 -1.00
CA LYS A 147 11.03 4.19 -0.22
C LYS A 147 11.51 4.71 1.14
N ASN A 148 11.57 6.03 1.30
CA ASN A 148 12.01 6.68 2.54
C ASN A 148 10.83 7.06 3.47
N LEU A 149 9.59 6.87 3.02
CA LEU A 149 8.39 7.24 3.78
C LEU A 149 7.96 6.11 4.72
N LEU A 150 8.01 6.34 6.02
CA LEU A 150 7.58 5.35 7.01
C LEU A 150 6.05 5.18 6.97
N LYS A 151 5.59 3.98 6.61
CA LYS A 151 4.16 3.67 6.38
C LYS A 151 3.56 2.81 7.48
N HIS A 152 4.32 1.90 8.06
CA HIS A 152 3.80 0.92 9.01
C HIS A 152 4.76 0.69 10.16
N LEU A 153 4.24 0.63 11.38
CA LEU A 153 4.98 0.08 12.53
C LEU A 153 4.34 -1.22 13.00
N TYR A 154 5.16 -2.15 13.40
CA TYR A 154 4.75 -3.31 14.19
C TYR A 154 5.19 -3.12 15.64
N MET A 155 4.36 -3.55 16.58
CA MET A 155 4.67 -3.65 18.01
C MET A 155 4.20 -4.99 18.57
N ASP A 156 5.08 -5.72 19.24
CA ASP A 156 4.71 -6.94 19.97
C ASP A 156 3.88 -6.65 21.24
N ASN A 157 4.05 -5.45 21.80
CA ASN A 157 3.43 -5.04 23.05
C ASN A 157 3.06 -3.55 23.02
N SER A 158 1.80 -3.24 23.32
CA SER A 158 1.26 -1.89 23.45
C SER A 158 2.04 -1.01 24.43
N LYS A 159 2.66 -1.58 25.46
CA LYS A 159 3.49 -0.84 26.44
C LYS A 159 4.69 -0.13 25.79
N ASN A 160 5.14 -0.59 24.62
CA ASN A 160 6.24 0.03 23.90
C ASN A 160 5.86 1.40 23.33
N ILE A 161 4.57 1.71 23.19
CA ILE A 161 4.10 2.94 22.52
C ILE A 161 4.63 4.22 23.19
N LYS A 162 4.74 4.23 24.52
CA LYS A 162 5.28 5.37 25.29
C LYS A 162 6.80 5.48 25.22
N SER A 163 7.46 4.37 24.88
CA SER A 163 8.92 4.28 24.88
C SER A 163 9.53 4.65 23.53
N ILE A 164 8.69 4.78 22.50
CA ILE A 164 9.10 5.19 21.16
C ILE A 164 9.15 6.71 21.13
N ASN A 165 10.21 7.24 20.51
CA ASN A 165 10.35 8.67 20.32
C ASN A 165 9.20 9.20 19.44
N ALA A 166 8.55 10.28 19.88
CA ALA A 166 7.40 10.86 19.17
C ALA A 166 7.70 11.27 17.72
N GLU A 167 8.95 11.65 17.41
CA GLU A 167 9.38 11.97 16.06
C GLU A 167 9.17 10.80 15.08
N VAL A 168 9.23 9.55 15.56
CA VAL A 168 8.94 8.38 14.73
C VAL A 168 7.51 8.46 14.20
N TYR A 169 6.54 8.80 15.05
CA TYR A 169 5.13 8.91 14.66
C TYR A 169 4.87 10.09 13.72
N TYR A 170 5.52 11.23 13.99
CA TYR A 170 5.34 12.46 13.20
C TYR A 170 5.96 12.35 11.79
N ASN A 171 7.04 11.59 11.65
CA ASN A 171 7.68 11.30 10.37
C ASN A 171 7.07 10.08 9.63
N MET A 172 5.97 9.51 10.15
CA MET A 172 5.17 8.58 9.36
C MET A 172 4.24 9.32 8.42
N ALA A 173 3.85 8.66 7.32
CA ALA A 173 2.77 9.16 6.45
C ALA A 173 1.50 9.43 7.26
N ILE A 174 0.67 10.39 6.86
CA ILE A 174 -0.58 10.65 7.56
C ILE A 174 -1.45 9.38 7.53
N ASN A 175 -1.68 8.74 6.40
CA ASN A 175 -2.43 7.46 6.36
C ASN A 175 -1.62 6.22 6.74
N SER A 176 -0.60 6.37 7.59
CA SER A 176 0.15 5.25 8.17
C SER A 176 -0.61 4.53 9.28
N SER A 177 -0.19 3.29 9.55
CA SER A 177 -0.75 2.51 10.65
C SER A 177 0.32 1.90 11.57
N ILE A 178 -0.10 1.70 12.82
CA ILE A 178 0.65 1.01 13.86
C ILE A 178 -0.13 -0.25 14.19
N PHE A 179 0.45 -1.39 13.88
CA PHE A 179 -0.07 -2.70 14.22
C PHE A 179 0.48 -3.16 15.56
N ILE A 180 -0.40 -3.29 16.54
CA ILE A 180 -0.10 -3.83 17.87
C ILE A 180 -0.59 -5.27 17.89
N ASP A 181 0.33 -6.21 18.10
CA ASP A 181 0.08 -7.65 18.06
C ASP A 181 -0.56 -8.18 19.36
N GLN A 182 -1.58 -7.47 19.81
CA GLN A 182 -2.39 -7.78 20.99
C GLN A 182 -3.86 -7.54 20.64
N SER A 183 -4.77 -8.18 21.37
CA SER A 183 -6.20 -7.91 21.19
C SER A 183 -6.54 -6.55 21.79
N SER A 184 -7.52 -5.85 21.21
CA SER A 184 -7.98 -4.56 21.74
C SER A 184 -8.42 -4.63 23.22
N GLU A 185 -8.94 -5.79 23.64
CA GLU A 185 -9.38 -6.07 25.01
C GLU A 185 -8.20 -6.16 26.00
N GLU A 186 -7.04 -6.66 25.55
CA GLU A 186 -5.82 -6.72 26.37
C GLU A 186 -5.16 -5.34 26.59
N VAL A 187 -5.51 -4.36 25.74
CA VAL A 187 -4.88 -3.03 25.70
C VAL A 187 -5.67 -1.99 26.51
N GLU A 188 -6.77 -2.38 27.17
CA GLU A 188 -7.64 -1.50 27.99
C GLU A 188 -6.90 -0.66 29.06
N PHE A 189 -5.65 -1.00 29.40
CA PHE A 189 -4.86 -0.34 30.45
C PHE A 189 -4.02 0.88 30.02
N GLU A 190 -3.96 1.25 28.72
CA GLU A 190 -3.13 2.38 28.25
C GLU A 190 -3.88 3.44 27.40
N ALA A 191 -5.20 3.54 27.56
CA ALA A 191 -6.07 4.38 26.74
C ALA A 191 -5.58 5.83 26.54
N ASP A 192 -4.92 6.43 27.52
CA ASP A 192 -4.47 7.83 27.44
C ASP A 192 -3.23 8.05 26.55
N SER A 193 -2.38 7.04 26.36
CA SER A 193 -1.18 7.18 25.53
C SER A 193 -1.46 6.96 24.05
N LEU A 194 -2.42 6.08 23.74
CA LEU A 194 -2.96 5.89 22.39
C LEU A 194 -3.76 7.10 21.88
N LYS A 195 -4.28 7.93 22.79
CA LYS A 195 -5.03 9.15 22.42
C LYS A 195 -4.15 10.21 21.75
N GLN A 196 -2.84 10.23 22.04
CA GLN A 196 -1.94 11.26 21.54
C GLN A 196 -1.29 10.90 20.20
N VAL A 197 -1.35 9.63 19.79
CA VAL A 197 -0.77 9.17 18.53
C VAL A 197 -1.75 9.44 17.39
N PRO A 198 -1.41 10.29 16.41
CA PRO A 198 -2.33 10.68 15.35
C PRO A 198 -2.45 9.62 14.25
N ASN A 199 -1.65 8.55 14.28
CA ASN A 199 -1.66 7.45 13.31
C ASN A 199 -2.86 6.51 13.49
N ILE A 200 -3.12 5.66 12.48
CA ILE A 200 -4.14 4.61 12.57
C ILE A 200 -3.61 3.52 13.51
N ILE A 201 -4.37 3.15 14.55
CA ILE A 201 -4.01 2.03 15.44
C ILE A 201 -4.79 0.79 15.02
N LEU A 202 -4.08 -0.32 14.80
CA LEU A 202 -4.64 -1.61 14.46
C LEU A 202 -4.23 -2.63 15.53
N PHE A 203 -5.18 -3.44 15.96
CA PHE A 203 -4.96 -4.58 16.86
C PHE A 203 -5.10 -5.89 16.09
N ASN A 204 -4.63 -7.00 16.68
CA ASN A 204 -4.67 -8.32 16.02
C ASN A 204 -6.10 -8.83 15.76
N ASN A 205 -7.10 -8.26 16.44
CA ASN A 205 -8.52 -8.57 16.29
C ASN A 205 -9.29 -7.47 15.52
N THR A 206 -8.63 -6.39 15.07
CA THR A 206 -9.30 -5.28 14.36
C THR A 206 -9.74 -5.68 12.95
N LEU A 207 -9.00 -6.57 12.28
CA LEU A 207 -9.29 -6.98 10.91
C LEU A 207 -9.62 -8.48 10.86
N THR A 208 -10.90 -8.79 10.69
CA THR A 208 -11.43 -10.17 10.68
C THR A 208 -10.82 -11.10 9.61
N ASN A 209 -10.20 -10.54 8.57
CA ASN A 209 -9.76 -11.26 7.38
C ASN A 209 -8.25 -11.18 7.10
N PHE A 210 -7.46 -10.57 7.99
CA PHE A 210 -6.00 -10.69 7.93
C PHE A 210 -5.55 -11.69 8.98
N GLN A 211 -4.80 -12.68 8.55
CA GLN A 211 -4.21 -13.70 9.40
C GLN A 211 -2.73 -13.81 9.07
N LYS A 212 -1.86 -13.81 10.08
CA LYS A 212 -0.42 -14.04 9.87
C LYS A 212 -0.19 -15.40 9.21
N GLU A 213 -1.11 -16.33 9.41
CA GLU A 213 -1.21 -17.63 8.77
C GLU A 213 -1.43 -17.56 7.25
N ASP A 214 -1.78 -16.41 6.68
CA ASP A 214 -1.78 -16.21 5.24
C ASP A 214 -0.36 -16.13 4.66
N LEU A 215 0.66 -15.91 5.49
CA LEU A 215 2.05 -15.83 5.07
C LEU A 215 2.81 -17.12 5.41
N ILE A 216 3.92 -17.34 4.69
CA ILE A 216 4.87 -18.41 4.95
C ILE A 216 6.23 -17.81 5.35
N SER A 217 6.86 -18.42 6.34
CA SER A 217 8.27 -18.17 6.64
C SER A 217 9.10 -19.17 5.86
N VAL A 218 10.10 -18.67 5.15
CA VAL A 218 11.11 -19.47 4.45
C VAL A 218 12.47 -18.89 4.80
N ASP A 219 13.49 -19.74 4.88
CA ASP A 219 14.85 -19.25 5.02
C ASP A 219 15.42 -18.80 3.66
N LYS A 220 16.66 -18.29 3.68
CA LYS A 220 17.32 -17.77 2.48
C LYS A 220 17.61 -18.86 1.44
N ASP A 221 17.99 -20.06 1.86
CA ASP A 221 18.35 -21.16 0.96
C ASP A 221 17.08 -21.75 0.30
N GLU A 222 16.00 -21.89 1.07
CA GLU A 222 14.68 -22.26 0.57
C GLU A 222 14.17 -21.23 -0.43
N PHE A 223 14.29 -19.94 -0.11
CA PHE A 223 13.89 -18.85 -1.00
C PHE A 223 14.67 -18.86 -2.32
N ASP A 224 16.00 -18.96 -2.26
CA ASP A 224 16.83 -18.97 -3.47
C ASP A 224 16.56 -20.23 -4.33
N THR A 225 16.19 -21.34 -3.70
CA THR A 225 15.70 -22.55 -4.39
C THR A 225 14.38 -22.30 -5.10
N LEU A 226 13.40 -21.65 -4.44
CA LEU A 226 12.11 -21.30 -5.02
C LEU A 226 12.27 -20.38 -6.24
N ILE A 227 13.09 -19.33 -6.12
CA ILE A 227 13.38 -18.40 -7.22
C ILE A 227 14.10 -19.11 -8.36
N SER A 228 15.11 -19.94 -8.07
CA SER A 228 15.85 -20.68 -9.10
C SER A 228 14.95 -21.65 -9.87
N LYS A 229 14.08 -22.37 -9.15
CA LYS A 229 13.08 -23.25 -9.75
C LYS A 229 12.13 -22.47 -10.65
N PHE A 230 11.57 -21.36 -10.16
CA PHE A 230 10.68 -20.52 -10.93
C PHE A 230 11.32 -20.03 -12.24
N LYS A 231 12.59 -19.59 -12.20
CA LYS A 231 13.35 -19.19 -13.40
C LYS A 231 13.47 -20.34 -14.41
N GLN A 232 13.77 -21.54 -13.93
CA GLN A 232 14.08 -22.71 -14.76
C GLN A 232 12.87 -23.49 -15.27
N THR A 233 11.72 -23.39 -14.61
CA THR A 233 10.55 -24.22 -14.93
C THR A 233 9.26 -23.44 -15.09
N SER A 234 9.23 -22.14 -14.77
CA SER A 234 8.01 -21.32 -14.69
C SER A 234 7.02 -21.79 -13.61
N VAL A 235 7.36 -22.79 -12.79
CA VAL A 235 6.46 -23.37 -11.80
C VAL A 235 6.67 -22.72 -10.44
N VAL A 236 5.56 -22.40 -9.78
CA VAL A 236 5.52 -22.05 -8.36
C VAL A 236 4.76 -23.13 -7.59
N GLU A 237 5.39 -23.62 -6.53
CA GLU A 237 4.80 -24.60 -5.60
C GLU A 237 4.29 -23.88 -4.37
N ASN A 238 2.97 -23.79 -4.23
CA ASN A 238 2.31 -23.15 -3.10
C ASN A 238 1.23 -24.06 -2.52
N MET A 239 1.66 -25.23 -2.06
CA MET A 239 0.77 -26.28 -1.54
C MET A 239 -0.08 -25.80 -0.36
N GLN A 240 0.44 -24.88 0.45
CA GLN A 240 -0.26 -24.31 1.59
C GLN A 240 -1.17 -23.12 1.23
N SER A 241 -1.23 -22.72 -0.06
CA SER A 241 -2.06 -21.62 -0.55
C SER A 241 -1.78 -20.29 0.17
N LYS A 242 -0.51 -20.01 0.44
CA LYS A 242 -0.03 -18.83 1.18
C LYS A 242 -0.02 -17.62 0.26
N LYS A 243 -0.48 -16.48 0.75
CA LYS A 243 -0.67 -15.26 -0.04
C LYS A 243 0.61 -14.46 -0.22
N ALA A 244 1.58 -14.61 0.68
CA ALA A 244 2.86 -13.94 0.64
C ALA A 244 3.92 -14.68 1.47
N ILE A 245 5.15 -14.19 1.39
CA ILE A 245 6.30 -14.66 2.16
C ILE A 245 6.65 -13.58 3.20
N PHE A 246 6.89 -13.96 4.45
CA PHE A 246 7.38 -13.05 5.48
C PHE A 246 8.74 -12.49 5.07
N ASP A 247 8.94 -11.19 5.30
CA ASP A 247 10.22 -10.50 5.09
C ASP A 247 10.85 -10.74 3.72
N TYR A 248 10.02 -10.89 2.69
CA TYR A 248 10.42 -10.98 1.30
C TYR A 248 11.46 -9.92 0.93
N ALA A 249 11.24 -8.65 1.33
CA ALA A 249 12.17 -7.57 1.05
C ALA A 249 13.57 -7.79 1.65
N SER A 250 13.66 -8.47 2.79
CA SER A 250 14.94 -8.83 3.42
C SER A 250 15.59 -9.99 2.65
N LEU A 251 14.82 -11.01 2.27
CA LEU A 251 15.28 -12.14 1.46
C LEU A 251 15.81 -11.72 0.08
N THR A 252 15.25 -10.64 -0.50
CA THR A 252 15.68 -10.08 -1.79
C THR A 252 16.65 -8.91 -1.69
N GLU A 253 17.04 -8.51 -0.47
CA GLU A 253 17.86 -7.32 -0.22
C GLU A 253 17.29 -6.02 -0.83
N THR A 254 15.97 -5.91 -0.86
CA THR A 254 15.23 -4.73 -1.34
C THR A 254 14.55 -3.99 -0.19
N ILE A 255 15.18 -4.01 1.00
CA ILE A 255 14.66 -3.38 2.21
C ILE A 255 14.49 -1.88 1.98
N THR A 256 13.35 -1.33 2.42
CA THR A 256 13.03 0.09 2.38
C THR A 256 12.63 0.57 3.77
N ASN A 257 12.71 1.89 4.03
CA ASN A 257 12.29 2.46 5.30
C ASN A 257 10.76 2.58 5.45
N ASN A 258 9.99 1.82 4.66
CA ASN A 258 8.53 1.88 4.70
C ASN A 258 7.94 1.18 5.95
N ARG A 259 8.73 0.38 6.65
CA ARG A 259 8.30 -0.36 7.85
C ARG A 259 9.39 -0.42 8.92
N LEU A 260 8.95 -0.47 10.17
CA LEU A 260 9.79 -0.76 11.33
C LEU A 260 9.08 -1.71 12.28
N PHE A 261 9.85 -2.54 12.96
CA PHE A 261 9.37 -3.49 13.96
C PHE A 261 9.97 -3.15 15.32
N PHE A 262 9.10 -2.80 16.27
CA PHE A 262 9.47 -2.51 17.65
C PHE A 262 9.15 -3.72 18.51
N PHE A 263 10.20 -4.32 19.06
CA PHE A 263 10.12 -5.37 20.05
C PHE A 263 10.74 -4.89 21.35
N SER A 264 10.49 -5.61 22.44
CA SER A 264 11.11 -5.32 23.74
C SER A 264 12.65 -5.32 23.74
N ASP A 265 13.29 -6.01 22.79
CA ASP A 265 14.74 -6.15 22.65
C ASP A 265 15.36 -5.23 21.57
N GLY A 266 14.57 -4.47 20.82
CA GLY A 266 15.09 -3.52 19.85
C GLY A 266 14.14 -3.13 18.72
N ILE A 267 14.69 -2.34 17.81
CA ILE A 267 14.10 -1.89 16.55
C ILE A 267 14.72 -2.72 15.42
N PHE A 268 13.88 -3.27 14.55
CA PHE A 268 14.28 -4.13 13.43
C PHE A 268 13.60 -3.68 12.13
N ASN A 269 14.20 -4.04 10.99
CA ASN A 269 13.66 -3.77 9.65
C ASN A 269 12.78 -4.89 9.11
N ASP A 270 12.72 -5.99 9.85
CA ASP A 270 12.04 -7.21 9.51
C ASP A 270 11.35 -7.84 10.72
N TYR A 271 10.36 -8.66 10.43
CA TYR A 271 9.55 -9.31 11.46
C TYR A 271 10.32 -10.44 12.16
N MET A 272 11.11 -11.20 11.40
CA MET A 272 11.90 -12.34 11.89
C MET A 272 13.16 -11.92 12.67
N LYS A 273 13.43 -10.62 12.83
CA LYS A 273 14.52 -10.04 13.63
C LYS A 273 15.94 -10.33 13.11
N GLU A 274 16.13 -10.56 11.80
CA GLU A 274 17.47 -10.75 11.22
C GLU A 274 18.19 -9.42 10.98
N ASN A 275 17.45 -8.31 10.84
CA ASN A 275 17.99 -6.99 10.51
C ASN A 275 17.79 -6.00 11.65
N LEU A 276 18.68 -6.07 12.66
CA LEU A 276 18.68 -5.17 13.82
C LEU A 276 19.12 -3.75 13.42
N VAL A 277 18.27 -2.76 13.71
CA VAL A 277 18.62 -1.34 13.63
C VAL A 277 19.27 -0.87 14.92
N SER A 278 18.67 -1.21 16.07
CA SER A 278 19.13 -0.76 17.38
C SER A 278 18.51 -1.54 18.52
N ARG A 279 19.24 -1.72 19.61
CA ARG A 279 18.68 -2.24 20.88
C ARG A 279 17.96 -1.18 21.73
N ASN A 280 18.20 0.10 21.45
CA ASN A 280 17.47 1.19 22.09
C ASN A 280 16.20 1.49 21.28
N ILE A 281 15.03 1.24 21.87
CA ILE A 281 13.71 1.50 21.28
C ILE A 281 13.33 3.00 21.29
N ASN A 282 13.97 3.81 22.14
CA ASN A 282 13.79 5.25 22.20
C ASN A 282 14.86 5.97 21.37
N LEU A 283 14.85 5.74 20.06
CA LEU A 283 15.69 6.46 19.10
C LEU A 283 14.85 7.45 18.30
N SER A 284 15.47 8.58 17.95
CA SER A 284 14.87 9.54 17.02
C SER A 284 14.67 8.91 15.64
N TYR A 285 13.74 9.47 14.85
CA TYR A 285 13.51 8.99 13.49
C TYR A 285 14.77 9.13 12.61
N PHE A 286 15.48 10.25 12.72
CA PHE A 286 16.68 10.50 11.93
C PHE A 286 17.85 9.60 12.32
N ASP A 287 17.98 9.25 13.61
CA ASP A 287 18.99 8.26 14.03
C ASP A 287 18.66 6.86 13.50
N ILE A 288 17.38 6.48 13.46
CA ILE A 288 16.93 5.22 12.84
C ILE A 288 17.28 5.21 11.35
N LEU A 289 16.93 6.29 10.63
CA LEU A 289 17.20 6.43 9.20
C LEU A 289 18.71 6.38 8.91
N SER A 290 19.56 6.98 9.75
CA SER A 290 21.01 6.96 9.57
C SER A 290 21.63 5.56 9.68
N LYS A 291 20.95 4.64 10.38
CA LYS A 291 21.38 3.25 10.57
C LYS A 291 20.83 2.30 9.53
N TYR A 292 19.96 2.79 8.64
CA TYR A 292 19.46 2.01 7.52
C TYR A 292 20.60 1.75 6.54
N GLN A 293 21.00 0.48 6.41
CA GLN A 293 21.95 0.06 5.40
C GLN A 293 21.18 -0.16 4.10
N THR A 294 21.33 0.75 3.14
CA THR A 294 20.90 0.47 1.77
C THR A 294 21.95 -0.42 1.13
N ASN A 295 21.64 -1.70 0.93
CA ASN A 295 22.45 -2.57 0.08
C ASN A 295 22.35 -2.05 -1.36
N ASN A 296 23.27 -1.18 -1.75
CA ASN A 296 23.44 -0.71 -3.12
C ASN A 296 24.37 -1.64 -3.91
N GLY A 297 24.29 -2.95 -3.66
CA GLY A 297 25.01 -3.93 -4.47
C GLY A 297 24.51 -3.87 -5.91
N GLU A 298 25.41 -4.03 -6.88
CA GLU A 298 25.02 -4.26 -8.27
C GLU A 298 24.24 -5.57 -8.33
N GLN A 299 22.90 -5.48 -8.35
CA GLN A 299 22.04 -6.63 -8.54
C GLN A 299 21.98 -6.96 -10.03
N ASP A 300 22.09 -8.25 -10.35
CA ASP A 300 21.83 -8.75 -11.69
C ASP A 300 20.43 -8.31 -12.15
N LYS A 301 20.37 -7.68 -13.33
CA LYS A 301 19.16 -7.04 -13.85
C LYS A 301 18.02 -8.05 -14.05
N TYR A 302 18.35 -9.24 -14.53
CA TYR A 302 17.39 -10.32 -14.73
C TYR A 302 16.86 -10.84 -13.39
N ASP A 303 17.75 -11.03 -12.42
CA ASP A 303 17.37 -11.46 -11.07
C ASP A 303 16.48 -10.44 -10.35
N SER A 304 16.77 -9.14 -10.49
CA SER A 304 15.95 -8.05 -9.97
C SER A 304 14.53 -8.05 -10.57
N VAL A 305 14.40 -8.30 -11.89
CA VAL A 305 13.09 -8.41 -12.55
C VAL A 305 12.31 -9.62 -12.06
N ILE A 306 12.95 -10.79 -11.92
CA ILE A 306 12.29 -11.98 -11.38
C ILE A 306 11.80 -11.72 -9.96
N LYS A 307 12.67 -11.15 -9.11
CA LYS A 307 12.34 -10.83 -7.72
C LYS A 307 11.28 -9.73 -7.60
N SER A 308 11.11 -8.83 -8.58
CA SER A 308 10.07 -7.82 -8.53
C SER A 308 8.69 -8.36 -8.90
N ILE A 309 8.60 -9.32 -9.83
CA ILE A 309 7.33 -9.92 -10.25
C ILE A 309 6.87 -11.06 -9.33
N PHE A 310 7.80 -11.75 -8.67
CA PHE A 310 7.51 -12.97 -7.91
C PHE A 310 6.45 -12.80 -6.80
N PRO A 311 6.36 -11.69 -6.05
CA PRO A 311 5.29 -11.51 -5.05
C PRO A 311 3.89 -11.61 -5.65
N LEU A 312 3.68 -11.04 -6.85
CA LEU A 312 2.41 -11.14 -7.58
C LEU A 312 2.16 -12.59 -8.02
N ILE A 313 3.17 -13.25 -8.59
CA ILE A 313 3.08 -14.65 -9.03
C ILE A 313 2.72 -15.58 -7.85
N PHE A 314 3.42 -15.41 -6.73
CA PHE A 314 3.17 -16.18 -5.52
C PHE A 314 1.76 -15.92 -4.98
N ASN A 315 1.32 -14.65 -4.94
CA ASN A 315 -0.04 -14.31 -4.54
C ASN A 315 -1.10 -14.93 -5.46
N LEU A 316 -0.92 -14.87 -6.78
CA LEU A 316 -1.82 -15.49 -7.74
C LEU A 316 -1.91 -17.01 -7.52
N SER A 317 -0.78 -17.68 -7.25
CA SER A 317 -0.75 -19.13 -6.99
C SER A 317 -1.63 -19.53 -5.80
N SER A 318 -1.76 -18.66 -4.78
CA SER A 318 -2.61 -18.90 -3.61
C SER A 318 -4.10 -19.05 -3.97
N SER A 319 -4.53 -18.43 -5.07
CA SER A 319 -5.91 -18.53 -5.56
C SER A 319 -6.24 -19.90 -6.15
N PHE A 320 -5.21 -20.67 -6.54
CA PHE A 320 -5.33 -21.97 -7.19
C PHE A 320 -5.14 -23.16 -6.23
N LYS A 321 -5.31 -22.93 -4.91
CA LYS A 321 -5.35 -23.90 -3.80
C LYS A 321 -4.68 -25.27 -4.02
N GLY A 322 -3.48 -25.43 -3.45
CA GLY A 322 -2.89 -26.75 -3.20
C GLY A 322 -2.23 -27.43 -4.39
N ASP A 323 -1.99 -26.69 -5.48
CA ASP A 323 -1.46 -27.22 -6.72
C ASP A 323 -0.22 -26.46 -7.19
N GLU A 324 0.65 -27.17 -7.91
CA GLU A 324 1.70 -26.55 -8.72
C GLU A 324 1.04 -25.69 -9.80
N THR A 325 1.48 -24.44 -9.92
CA THR A 325 0.97 -23.53 -10.94
C THR A 325 2.12 -23.06 -11.82
N THR A 326 1.99 -23.26 -13.12
CA THR A 326 2.92 -22.74 -14.13
C THR A 326 2.51 -21.33 -14.51
N PHE A 327 3.45 -20.39 -14.49
CA PHE A 327 3.25 -19.01 -14.89
C PHE A 327 4.13 -18.64 -16.08
N ILE A 328 3.49 -18.29 -17.18
CA ILE A 328 4.17 -17.95 -18.43
C ILE A 328 4.44 -16.45 -18.44
N THR A 329 5.72 -16.12 -18.46
CA THR A 329 6.23 -14.76 -18.53
C THR A 329 7.39 -14.70 -19.54
N PRO A 330 7.84 -13.50 -19.96
CA PRO A 330 9.03 -13.39 -20.81
C PRO A 330 10.30 -13.92 -20.12
N TYR A 331 10.32 -13.93 -18.79
CA TYR A 331 11.51 -14.11 -17.97
C TYR A 331 11.67 -15.52 -17.42
N THR A 332 10.71 -16.41 -17.62
CA THR A 332 10.76 -17.78 -17.11
C THR A 332 10.82 -18.79 -18.25
N LYS A 333 11.44 -19.95 -18.00
CA LYS A 333 11.51 -21.04 -18.97
C LYS A 333 10.27 -21.91 -18.85
N ASN A 334 9.43 -21.92 -19.89
CA ASN A 334 8.31 -22.86 -20.03
C ASN A 334 8.58 -23.76 -21.24
N THR A 335 8.17 -23.33 -22.44
CA THR A 335 8.51 -24.02 -23.70
C THR A 335 9.74 -23.41 -24.35
N LEU A 336 9.85 -22.08 -24.27
CA LEU A 336 10.93 -21.30 -24.85
C LEU A 336 11.91 -20.83 -23.76
N ASP A 337 13.15 -20.59 -24.15
CA ASP A 337 14.15 -20.03 -23.25
C ASP A 337 13.76 -18.62 -22.76
N PRO A 338 14.13 -18.24 -21.53
CA PRO A 338 13.78 -16.94 -20.96
C PRO A 338 14.58 -15.80 -21.62
N LEU A 339 14.02 -14.59 -21.62
CA LEU A 339 14.75 -13.38 -21.95
C LEU A 339 15.57 -12.93 -20.74
N ILE A 340 16.90 -13.04 -20.84
CA ILE A 340 17.82 -12.69 -19.74
C ILE A 340 18.34 -11.25 -19.90
N ASP A 341 18.76 -10.87 -21.11
CA ASP A 341 19.44 -9.58 -21.33
C ASP A 341 18.50 -8.41 -21.69
N THR A 342 17.22 -8.72 -21.92
CA THR A 342 16.23 -7.76 -22.43
C THR A 342 15.09 -7.60 -21.45
N ILE A 343 14.78 -6.37 -21.04
CA ILE A 343 13.54 -6.05 -20.34
C ILE A 343 12.48 -5.74 -21.39
N VAL A 344 11.40 -6.51 -21.35
CA VAL A 344 10.20 -6.33 -22.16
C VAL A 344 9.04 -5.94 -21.25
N GLU A 345 8.30 -4.91 -21.64
CA GLU A 345 7.03 -4.59 -21.00
C GLU A 345 5.99 -5.61 -21.45
N PHE A 346 5.33 -6.26 -20.49
CA PHE A 346 4.28 -7.24 -20.75
C PHE A 346 3.08 -6.94 -19.86
N LYS A 347 1.88 -7.15 -20.41
CA LYS A 347 0.61 -6.85 -19.72
C LYS A 347 -0.09 -8.09 -19.20
N LEU A 348 0.27 -9.26 -19.73
CA LEU A 348 -0.43 -10.51 -19.54
C LEU A 348 0.50 -11.56 -18.91
N ILE A 349 0.04 -12.25 -17.87
CA ILE A 349 0.71 -13.42 -17.30
C ILE A 349 -0.13 -14.64 -17.64
N GLY A 350 0.46 -15.59 -18.37
CA GLY A 350 -0.21 -16.87 -18.61
C GLY A 350 -0.18 -17.72 -17.35
N ILE A 351 -1.25 -18.47 -17.07
CA ILE A 351 -1.39 -19.31 -15.89
C ILE A 351 -1.90 -20.67 -16.33
N LYS A 352 -1.22 -21.74 -15.93
CA LYS A 352 -1.64 -23.11 -16.21
C LYS A 352 -1.52 -23.97 -14.95
N ASN A 353 -2.59 -24.66 -14.61
CA ASN A 353 -2.64 -25.63 -13.52
C ASN A 353 -3.66 -26.73 -13.85
N ASN A 354 -3.99 -27.56 -12.86
CA ASN A 354 -4.98 -28.61 -12.98
C ASN A 354 -6.42 -28.11 -13.23
N LYS A 355 -6.74 -26.84 -12.91
CA LYS A 355 -8.07 -26.24 -13.13
C LYS A 355 -8.25 -25.74 -14.55
N GLY A 356 -7.18 -25.47 -15.27
CA GLY A 356 -7.25 -25.01 -16.66
C GLY A 356 -6.12 -24.08 -17.05
N SER A 357 -6.38 -23.32 -18.12
CA SER A 357 -5.50 -22.29 -18.66
C SER A 357 -6.17 -20.93 -18.49
N PHE A 358 -5.44 -19.96 -17.96
CA PHE A 358 -5.94 -18.62 -17.71
C PHE A 358 -4.89 -17.59 -18.12
N VAL A 359 -5.32 -16.35 -18.30
CA VAL A 359 -4.43 -15.21 -18.45
C VAL A 359 -4.83 -14.12 -17.47
N TYR A 360 -3.85 -13.57 -16.76
CA TYR A 360 -4.03 -12.45 -15.85
C TYR A 360 -3.54 -11.17 -16.51
N ASN A 361 -4.39 -10.14 -16.57
CA ASN A 361 -4.04 -8.83 -17.07
C ASN A 361 -3.61 -7.91 -15.92
N ILE A 362 -2.35 -7.51 -15.93
CA ILE A 362 -1.70 -6.68 -14.91
C ILE A 362 -2.35 -5.28 -14.86
N GLN A 363 -2.80 -4.74 -15.99
CA GLN A 363 -3.36 -3.39 -16.08
C GLN A 363 -4.79 -3.34 -15.55
N THR A 364 -5.60 -4.36 -15.84
CA THR A 364 -7.02 -4.39 -15.45
C THR A 364 -7.28 -5.18 -14.16
N ASN A 365 -6.28 -5.89 -13.64
CA ASN A 365 -6.38 -6.80 -12.49
C ASN A 365 -7.51 -7.86 -12.68
N LYS A 366 -7.64 -8.37 -13.91
CA LYS A 366 -8.64 -9.38 -14.29
C LYS A 366 -7.98 -10.67 -14.73
N ILE A 367 -8.69 -11.78 -14.51
CA ILE A 367 -8.34 -13.11 -14.99
C ILE A 367 -9.37 -13.52 -16.04
N PHE A 368 -8.88 -14.05 -17.16
CA PHE A 368 -9.69 -14.60 -18.23
C PHE A 368 -9.35 -16.08 -18.43
N GLU A 369 -10.38 -16.90 -18.61
CA GLU A 369 -10.19 -18.29 -19.00
C GLU A 369 -9.77 -18.37 -20.46
N THR A 370 -8.85 -19.28 -20.75
CA THR A 370 -8.29 -19.49 -22.09
C THR A 370 -7.95 -20.97 -22.31
N ASN A 371 -7.21 -21.29 -23.36
CA ASN A 371 -6.75 -22.63 -23.66
C ASN A 371 -5.21 -22.70 -23.75
N ALA A 372 -4.68 -23.93 -23.84
CA ALA A 372 -3.24 -24.16 -23.90
C ALA A 372 -2.58 -23.55 -25.15
N THR A 373 -3.28 -23.50 -26.29
CA THR A 373 -2.78 -22.91 -27.53
C THR A 373 -2.57 -21.41 -27.38
N PHE A 374 -3.50 -20.70 -26.74
CA PHE A 374 -3.36 -19.28 -26.45
C PHE A 374 -2.12 -19.01 -25.59
N LEU A 375 -1.88 -19.84 -24.57
CA LEU A 375 -0.71 -19.72 -23.71
C LEU A 375 0.62 -19.98 -24.45
N GLU A 376 0.63 -20.91 -25.40
CA GLU A 376 1.77 -21.18 -26.29
C GLU A 376 2.08 -19.96 -27.20
N ILE A 377 1.03 -19.35 -27.76
CA ILE A 377 1.15 -18.13 -28.59
C ILE A 377 1.63 -16.95 -27.74
N LEU A 378 1.07 -16.77 -26.54
CA LEU A 378 1.45 -15.74 -25.59
C LEU A 378 2.94 -15.81 -25.24
N GLU A 379 3.45 -17.01 -24.94
CA GLU A 379 4.87 -17.20 -24.62
C GLU A 379 5.77 -16.76 -25.78
N ALA A 380 5.44 -17.18 -27.00
CA ALA A 380 6.22 -16.87 -28.18
C ALA A 380 6.16 -15.38 -28.56
N ASP A 381 5.00 -14.75 -28.44
CA ASP A 381 4.79 -13.32 -28.67
C ASP A 381 5.61 -12.48 -27.69
N GLN A 382 5.52 -12.78 -26.39
CA GLN A 382 6.29 -12.10 -25.34
C GLN A 382 7.82 -12.24 -25.49
N LYS A 383 8.26 -13.34 -26.10
CA LYS A 383 9.68 -13.64 -26.35
C LYS A 383 10.12 -13.29 -27.77
N ASN A 384 9.28 -12.64 -28.57
CA ASN A 384 9.51 -12.29 -29.97
C ASN A 384 9.97 -13.47 -30.86
N ASN A 385 9.48 -14.69 -30.56
CA ASN A 385 9.84 -15.91 -31.28
C ASN A 385 8.75 -16.33 -32.29
N HIS A 386 8.55 -15.52 -33.32
CA HIS A 386 7.55 -15.82 -34.36
C HIS A 386 7.90 -17.06 -35.21
N ASN A 387 9.17 -17.45 -35.27
CA ASN A 387 9.58 -18.64 -36.03
C ASN A 387 9.00 -19.91 -35.41
N PHE A 388 9.02 -20.02 -34.08
CA PHE A 388 8.38 -21.11 -33.35
C PHE A 388 6.90 -21.26 -33.72
N LEU A 389 6.16 -20.14 -33.78
CA LEU A 389 4.74 -20.16 -34.16
C LEU A 389 4.51 -20.54 -35.63
N LYS A 390 5.36 -20.06 -36.55
CA LYS A 390 5.29 -20.41 -37.97
C LYS A 390 5.50 -21.91 -38.20
N GLU A 391 6.48 -22.50 -37.53
CA GLU A 391 6.74 -23.95 -37.59
C GLU A 391 5.59 -24.75 -36.98
N ARG A 392 5.01 -24.25 -35.88
CA ARG A 392 3.94 -24.92 -35.14
C ARG A 392 2.60 -24.94 -35.88
N PHE A 393 2.22 -23.83 -36.51
CA PHE A 393 0.89 -23.64 -37.11
C PHE A 393 0.90 -23.64 -38.65
N ASN A 394 2.07 -23.56 -39.28
CA ASN A 394 2.25 -23.61 -40.74
C ASN A 394 1.27 -22.68 -41.47
N GLU A 395 0.40 -23.23 -42.32
CA GLU A 395 -0.57 -22.48 -43.13
C GLU A 395 -1.62 -21.73 -42.30
N GLN A 396 -1.86 -22.13 -41.05
CA GLN A 396 -2.84 -21.51 -40.15
C GLN A 396 -2.26 -20.35 -39.31
N TYR A 397 -0.95 -20.08 -39.44
CA TYR A 397 -0.24 -19.11 -38.61
C TYR A 397 -0.90 -17.72 -38.60
N ASP A 398 -1.23 -17.17 -39.78
CA ASP A 398 -1.77 -15.81 -39.87
C ASP A 398 -3.18 -15.70 -39.27
N GLU A 399 -4.02 -16.70 -39.48
CA GLU A 399 -5.38 -16.74 -38.93
C GLU A 399 -5.36 -16.78 -37.39
N ILE A 400 -4.59 -17.72 -36.82
CA ILE A 400 -4.47 -17.93 -35.38
C ILE A 400 -3.84 -16.70 -34.70
N LEU A 401 -2.82 -16.10 -35.31
CA LEU A 401 -2.17 -14.92 -34.75
C LEU A 401 -3.09 -13.70 -34.76
N ASN A 402 -3.91 -13.54 -35.80
CA ASN A 402 -4.90 -12.46 -35.87
C ASN A 402 -6.00 -12.61 -34.82
N GLU A 403 -6.49 -13.84 -34.59
CA GLU A 403 -7.44 -14.12 -33.52
C GLU A 403 -6.83 -13.81 -32.14
N TYR A 404 -5.60 -14.28 -31.88
CA TYR A 404 -4.87 -13.98 -30.64
C TYR A 404 -4.75 -12.48 -30.41
N LYS A 405 -4.32 -11.71 -31.42
CA LYS A 405 -4.19 -10.25 -31.31
C LYS A 405 -5.52 -9.58 -31.00
N GLY A 406 -6.59 -10.01 -31.67
CA GLY A 406 -7.95 -9.53 -31.39
C GLY A 406 -8.39 -9.80 -29.95
N LEU A 407 -8.02 -10.94 -29.37
CA LEU A 407 -8.31 -11.25 -27.97
C LEU A 407 -7.49 -10.39 -27.00
N VAL A 408 -6.19 -10.21 -27.27
CA VAL A 408 -5.29 -9.40 -26.41
C VAL A 408 -5.69 -7.93 -26.39
N GLU A 409 -6.14 -7.37 -27.51
CA GLU A 409 -6.60 -5.97 -27.59
C GLU A 409 -7.87 -5.71 -26.77
N ASN A 410 -8.67 -6.74 -26.50
CA ASN A 410 -9.96 -6.64 -25.79
C ASN A 410 -9.90 -7.17 -24.33
N ALA A 411 -8.73 -7.59 -23.84
CA ALA A 411 -8.53 -8.17 -22.52
C ALA A 411 -8.18 -7.15 -21.41
#